data_AF-A0A7C8DZX1-F1
#
_entry.id   AF-A0A7C8DZX1-F1
#
_cell.length_a   1.000
_cell.length_b   1.000
_cell.length_c   1.000
_cell.angle_alpha   90.00
_cell.angle_beta   90.00
_cell.angle_gamma   90.00
#
_symmetry.space_group_name_H-M   'P 1'
#
loop_
_entity.id
_entity.type
_entity.pdbx_description
1 polymer ?
#
loop_
_entity_poly.entity_id
_entity_poly.type
_entity_poly.pdbx_seq_one_letter_code
_entity_poly.pdbx_strand_id
1 'polypeptide(L)'
;MSFDFIFAAEEYGTFQCTFTDAFAFLLTDTAGVTTNLAIVPGTTDPISVLSVRDDQWNASCPSVNEEFFANYYGPGGLPALTSPTNFIGHTVAMTAEADVIPNELYHIKLIVADDGDTLYDSAVFIDAGSFDIGTLDLGEDILLSSGSALCQGQEMILNAGALPNNSSIVWYMDGNLIEGENGVNLTVSETAFYSATITIDNTDCAYSDEILIEFFPTPDVSAVEDTILKCANESYTLEVDVANSGQMNSLTYIWSLDGVDLQWGPDNTYNLNEIAEESGEITVTVFDDITYCWGQTTIQVDFYENSYCIDLPQGLSPNGDGYNDCLILDHLEEREDINKIEIFNRYGTKIYELNEYIDQWCGTDQDNKELPVGTYFYIIYFNSDKEPITSWIYLNY
;
A
#
# COMPACT_ATOMS: atom_id res chain seq x y z
N MET A 1 -24.03 10.42 -27.46
CA MET A 1 -22.75 10.24 -28.17
C MET A 1 -22.41 11.53 -28.89
N SER A 2 -21.13 11.88 -28.99
CA SER A 2 -20.67 13.08 -29.68
C SER A 2 -19.27 12.84 -30.25
N PHE A 3 -18.82 13.71 -31.15
CA PHE A 3 -17.41 13.93 -31.49
C PHE A 3 -17.29 15.30 -32.15
N ASP A 4 -16.10 15.89 -32.03
CA ASP A 4 -15.78 17.16 -32.63
C ASP A 4 -15.05 16.95 -33.95
N PHE A 5 -15.34 17.80 -34.94
CA PHE A 5 -14.71 17.73 -36.25
C PHE A 5 -14.51 19.11 -36.88
N ILE A 6 -13.56 19.18 -37.82
CA ILE A 6 -13.49 20.25 -38.83
C ILE A 6 -13.64 19.65 -40.22
N PHE A 7 -14.27 20.41 -41.13
CA PHE A 7 -14.33 20.09 -42.54
C PHE A 7 -13.37 21.00 -43.30
N ALA A 8 -12.56 20.43 -44.19
CA ALA A 8 -11.56 21.14 -44.96
C ALA A 8 -11.65 20.75 -46.43
N ALA A 9 -11.40 21.70 -47.32
CA ALA A 9 -11.60 21.48 -48.75
C ALA A 9 -10.70 22.39 -49.60
N GLU A 10 -10.35 21.91 -50.80
CA GLU A 10 -9.59 22.68 -51.78
C GLU A 10 -10.49 23.56 -52.68
N GLU A 11 -11.82 23.42 -52.62
CA GLU A 11 -12.74 24.26 -53.42
C GLU A 11 -12.97 25.66 -52.83
N TYR A 12 -12.55 25.91 -51.58
CA TYR A 12 -12.74 27.20 -50.94
C TYR A 12 -12.08 28.36 -51.72
N GLY A 13 -12.69 29.55 -51.67
CA GLY A 13 -12.34 30.67 -52.54
C GLY A 13 -12.90 30.47 -53.94
N THR A 14 -12.12 29.92 -54.87
CA THR A 14 -12.46 29.96 -56.31
C THR A 14 -13.76 29.22 -56.65
N PHE A 15 -14.00 28.08 -56.00
CA PHE A 15 -15.03 27.10 -56.40
C PHE A 15 -16.17 26.96 -55.39
N GLN A 16 -16.15 27.77 -54.33
CA GLN A 16 -17.03 27.67 -53.15
C GLN A 16 -18.53 27.88 -53.40
N CYS A 17 -18.93 28.22 -54.62
CA CYS A 17 -20.33 28.38 -55.05
C CYS A 17 -20.82 27.30 -56.02
N THR A 18 -19.91 26.46 -56.52
CA THR A 18 -20.17 25.60 -57.68
C THR A 18 -20.05 24.11 -57.37
N PHE A 19 -19.28 23.74 -56.36
CA PHE A 19 -19.01 22.35 -56.00
C PHE A 19 -19.39 22.11 -54.54
N THR A 20 -19.97 20.95 -54.27
CA THR A 20 -20.61 20.62 -52.98
C THR A 20 -19.88 19.55 -52.20
N ASP A 21 -18.56 19.53 -52.22
CA ASP A 21 -17.78 18.65 -51.35
C ASP A 21 -18.35 18.65 -49.95
N ALA A 22 -18.74 17.46 -49.49
CA ALA A 22 -19.65 17.31 -48.36
C ALA A 22 -19.19 16.23 -47.40
N PHE A 23 -19.56 16.44 -46.14
CA PHE A 23 -19.42 15.48 -45.07
C PHE A 23 -20.79 15.08 -44.54
N ALA A 24 -21.01 13.76 -44.47
CA ALA A 24 -22.15 13.19 -43.78
C ALA A 24 -21.67 12.26 -42.66
N PHE A 25 -22.28 12.38 -41.50
CA PHE A 25 -22.22 11.40 -40.44
C PHE A 25 -23.60 10.81 -40.24
N LEU A 26 -23.80 9.60 -40.76
CA LEU A 26 -25.05 8.90 -40.69
C LEU A 26 -25.07 7.97 -39.48
N LEU A 27 -26.04 8.18 -38.59
CA LEU A 27 -26.37 7.27 -37.49
C LEU A 27 -27.66 6.55 -37.84
N THR A 28 -27.63 5.22 -37.92
CA THR A 28 -28.82 4.40 -38.22
C THR A 28 -29.18 3.53 -37.02
N ASP A 29 -30.43 3.62 -36.55
CA ASP A 29 -30.95 2.87 -35.41
C ASP A 29 -31.41 1.44 -35.79
N THR A 30 -31.89 0.67 -34.81
CA THR A 30 -32.35 -0.72 -35.05
C THR A 30 -33.66 -0.80 -35.85
N ALA A 31 -34.43 0.30 -35.90
CA ALA A 31 -35.61 0.43 -36.74
C ALA A 31 -35.26 0.79 -38.20
N GLY A 32 -33.98 1.07 -38.50
CA GLY A 32 -33.49 1.47 -39.81
C GLY A 32 -33.70 2.97 -40.11
N VAL A 33 -33.98 3.79 -39.11
CA VAL A 33 -34.06 5.25 -39.25
C VAL A 33 -32.65 5.81 -39.27
N THR A 34 -32.30 6.53 -40.34
CA THR A 34 -30.99 7.17 -40.50
C THR A 34 -31.09 8.68 -40.30
N THR A 35 -30.22 9.22 -39.45
CA THR A 35 -30.09 10.66 -39.19
C THR A 35 -28.68 11.12 -39.58
N ASN A 36 -28.57 12.22 -40.34
CA ASN A 36 -27.28 12.88 -40.56
C ASN A 36 -26.99 13.84 -39.39
N LEU A 37 -25.89 13.62 -38.69
CA LEU A 37 -25.43 14.41 -37.55
C LEU A 37 -24.41 15.48 -37.95
N ALA A 38 -23.82 15.37 -39.15
CA ALA A 38 -22.95 16.40 -39.70
C ALA A 38 -23.81 17.53 -40.31
N ILE A 39 -24.29 18.42 -39.44
CA ILE A 39 -25.08 19.61 -39.79
C ILE A 39 -24.41 20.88 -39.28
N VAL A 40 -24.60 21.99 -39.98
CA VAL A 40 -24.10 23.30 -39.51
C VAL A 40 -24.88 23.70 -38.24
N PRO A 41 -24.21 24.05 -37.13
CA PRO A 41 -24.89 24.27 -35.85
C PRO A 41 -26.01 25.30 -35.93
N GLY A 42 -27.17 24.96 -35.38
CA GLY A 42 -28.37 25.81 -35.39
C GLY A 42 -29.17 25.81 -36.71
N THR A 43 -28.80 24.96 -37.67
CA THR A 43 -29.45 24.89 -38.99
C THR A 43 -29.91 23.46 -39.32
N THR A 44 -30.47 23.27 -40.52
CA THR A 44 -30.70 21.95 -41.13
C THR A 44 -29.74 21.68 -42.29
N ASP A 45 -28.74 22.55 -42.49
CA ASP A 45 -27.83 22.46 -43.62
C ASP A 45 -26.79 21.37 -43.36
N PRO A 46 -26.57 20.43 -44.29
CA PRO A 46 -25.48 19.46 -44.17
C PRO A 46 -24.13 20.17 -44.27
N ILE A 47 -23.07 19.60 -43.71
CA ILE A 47 -21.72 20.15 -43.87
C ILE A 47 -21.25 20.00 -45.31
N SER A 48 -20.94 21.13 -45.94
CA SER A 48 -20.37 21.19 -47.28
C SER A 48 -19.69 22.53 -47.52
N VAL A 49 -18.93 22.62 -48.60
CA VAL A 49 -18.37 23.89 -49.10
C VAL A 49 -19.48 24.92 -49.40
N LEU A 50 -20.66 24.49 -49.85
CA LEU A 50 -21.76 25.43 -50.17
C LEU A 50 -22.48 25.99 -48.94
N SER A 51 -22.47 25.25 -47.83
CA SER A 51 -23.22 25.57 -46.62
C SER A 51 -22.38 26.28 -45.57
N VAL A 52 -21.05 26.31 -45.71
CA VAL A 52 -20.17 27.10 -44.83
C VAL A 52 -19.12 27.79 -45.68
N ARG A 53 -19.31 29.10 -45.96
CA ARG A 53 -18.41 29.89 -46.81
C ARG A 53 -18.55 31.40 -46.56
N ASP A 54 -17.51 32.13 -46.96
CA ASP A 54 -17.37 33.56 -46.74
C ASP A 54 -17.06 34.28 -48.08
N ASP A 55 -17.87 35.28 -48.43
CA ASP A 55 -17.74 36.07 -49.66
C ASP A 55 -16.47 36.94 -49.70
N GLN A 56 -15.82 37.14 -48.55
CA GLN A 56 -14.51 37.78 -48.44
C GLN A 56 -13.46 37.12 -49.35
N TRP A 57 -13.59 35.80 -49.58
CA TRP A 57 -12.64 35.00 -50.37
C TRP A 57 -13.13 34.72 -51.80
N ASN A 58 -14.37 35.12 -52.11
CA ASN A 58 -14.94 35.13 -53.45
C ASN A 58 -16.14 36.07 -53.52
N ALA A 59 -15.91 37.32 -53.89
CA ALA A 59 -16.94 38.36 -53.92
C ALA A 59 -18.11 38.10 -54.89
N SER A 60 -18.00 37.10 -55.78
CA SER A 60 -19.10 36.66 -56.66
C SER A 60 -19.97 35.57 -56.02
N CYS A 61 -19.62 35.12 -54.82
CA CYS A 61 -20.25 34.02 -54.10
C CYS A 61 -20.70 34.49 -52.71
N PRO A 62 -22.01 34.70 -52.48
CA PRO A 62 -22.50 35.17 -51.18
C PRO A 62 -22.15 34.21 -50.03
N SER A 63 -21.85 34.80 -48.87
CA SER A 63 -21.62 34.08 -47.63
C SER A 63 -22.82 33.21 -47.22
N VAL A 64 -22.53 32.06 -46.64
CA VAL A 64 -23.51 31.16 -46.02
C VAL A 64 -22.86 30.60 -44.76
N ASN A 65 -23.47 30.83 -43.61
CA ASN A 65 -22.97 30.39 -42.30
C ASN A 65 -21.47 30.74 -42.08
N GLU A 66 -21.07 31.97 -42.47
CA GLU A 66 -19.67 32.43 -42.47
C GLU A 66 -19.04 32.43 -41.08
N GLU A 67 -19.84 32.51 -40.02
CA GLU A 67 -19.40 32.40 -38.63
C GLU A 67 -18.79 31.03 -38.30
N PHE A 68 -19.10 29.99 -39.09
CA PHE A 68 -18.51 28.66 -38.97
C PHE A 68 -17.34 28.44 -39.93
N PHE A 69 -17.00 29.42 -40.77
CA PHE A 69 -15.81 29.39 -41.61
C PHE A 69 -14.61 29.92 -40.82
N ALA A 70 -13.55 29.13 -40.67
CA ALA A 70 -12.42 29.52 -39.84
C ALA A 70 -11.38 30.32 -40.62
N ASN A 71 -10.65 29.66 -41.52
CA ASN A 71 -9.51 30.26 -42.21
C ASN A 71 -9.48 29.84 -43.68
N TYR A 72 -8.98 30.77 -44.50
CA TYR A 72 -8.65 30.55 -45.90
C TYR A 72 -7.16 30.78 -46.12
N TYR A 73 -6.48 29.82 -46.73
CA TYR A 73 -5.05 29.78 -47.02
C TYR A 73 -4.75 29.92 -48.53
N GLY A 74 -5.69 30.45 -49.32
CA GLY A 74 -5.52 30.72 -50.74
C GLY A 74 -5.27 32.21 -51.06
N PRO A 75 -5.31 32.60 -52.36
CA PRO A 75 -5.06 33.98 -52.78
C PRO A 75 -5.96 35.01 -52.07
N GLY A 76 -5.34 35.98 -51.41
CA GLY A 76 -6.04 37.02 -50.63
C GLY A 76 -6.19 36.69 -49.15
N GLY A 77 -6.08 35.42 -48.76
CA GLY A 77 -6.07 34.95 -47.37
C GLY A 77 -4.66 34.72 -46.82
N LEU A 78 -4.52 33.70 -45.97
CA LEU A 78 -3.26 33.27 -45.38
C LEU A 78 -2.38 32.52 -46.41
N PRO A 79 -1.05 32.39 -46.18
CA PRO A 79 -0.19 31.62 -47.08
C PRO A 79 -0.53 30.11 -47.09
N ALA A 80 -0.75 29.51 -48.26
CA ALA A 80 -1.06 28.08 -48.43
C ALA A 80 -0.13 27.14 -47.65
N LEU A 81 1.18 27.41 -47.66
CA LEU A 81 2.19 26.61 -46.97
C LEU A 81 2.10 26.64 -45.43
N THR A 82 1.23 27.49 -44.87
CA THR A 82 0.99 27.58 -43.43
C THR A 82 -0.31 26.90 -43.00
N SER A 83 -1.03 26.26 -43.93
CA SER A 83 -2.25 25.53 -43.62
C SER A 83 -1.94 24.35 -42.69
N PRO A 84 -2.58 24.26 -41.51
CA PRO A 84 -2.36 23.16 -40.56
C PRO A 84 -2.94 21.83 -41.07
N THR A 85 -3.91 21.88 -41.99
CA THR A 85 -4.59 20.70 -42.54
C THR A 85 -4.05 20.28 -43.90
N ASN A 86 -3.18 21.09 -44.52
CA ASN A 86 -2.79 20.98 -45.93
C ASN A 86 -3.97 21.18 -46.93
N PHE A 87 -5.05 21.84 -46.49
CA PHE A 87 -6.17 22.29 -47.34
C PHE A 87 -6.24 23.82 -47.37
N ILE A 88 -6.70 24.43 -48.47
CA ILE A 88 -6.78 25.89 -48.57
C ILE A 88 -7.96 26.54 -47.84
N GLY A 89 -8.93 25.79 -47.32
CA GLY A 89 -9.96 26.35 -46.44
C GLY A 89 -10.52 25.31 -45.49
N HIS A 90 -10.96 25.74 -44.32
CA HIS A 90 -11.60 24.87 -43.35
C HIS A 90 -12.58 25.60 -42.42
N THR A 91 -13.49 24.84 -41.83
CA THR A 91 -14.45 25.33 -40.83
C THR A 91 -13.81 25.51 -39.46
N VAL A 92 -14.52 26.17 -38.55
CA VAL A 92 -14.25 26.04 -37.11
C VAL A 92 -14.55 24.61 -36.65
N ALA A 93 -14.08 24.22 -35.47
CA ALA A 93 -14.47 22.97 -34.85
C ALA A 93 -15.99 22.99 -34.55
N MET A 94 -16.68 21.94 -34.95
CA MET A 94 -18.11 21.73 -34.75
C MET A 94 -18.34 20.36 -34.12
N THR A 95 -19.40 20.25 -33.31
CA THR A 95 -19.77 19.01 -32.65
C THR A 95 -20.91 18.34 -33.41
N ALA A 96 -20.74 17.06 -33.76
CA ALA A 96 -21.85 16.22 -34.19
C ALA A 96 -22.26 15.33 -33.02
N GLU A 97 -23.53 15.43 -32.62
CA GLU A 97 -24.04 14.74 -31.43
C GLU A 97 -25.43 14.14 -31.66
N ALA A 98 -25.72 13.08 -30.90
CA ALA A 98 -27.03 12.46 -30.83
C ALA A 98 -27.25 11.82 -29.45
N ASP A 99 -28.49 11.93 -28.98
CA ASP A 99 -28.99 11.07 -27.91
C ASP A 99 -29.07 9.63 -28.42
N VAL A 100 -28.55 8.69 -27.63
CA VAL A 100 -28.59 7.25 -27.93
C VAL A 100 -29.33 6.50 -26.83
N ILE A 101 -30.04 5.43 -27.22
CA ILE A 101 -30.72 4.56 -26.27
C ILE A 101 -29.71 3.49 -25.80
N PRO A 102 -29.49 3.34 -24.48
CA PRO A 102 -28.63 2.27 -23.97
C PRO A 102 -29.07 0.88 -24.46
N ASN A 103 -28.10 0.04 -24.83
CA ASN A 103 -28.29 -1.31 -25.38
C ASN A 103 -28.99 -1.37 -26.76
N GLU A 104 -29.14 -0.24 -27.45
CA GLU A 104 -29.56 -0.24 -28.86
C GLU A 104 -28.32 -0.29 -29.78
N LEU A 105 -28.36 -1.16 -30.79
CA LEU A 105 -27.28 -1.26 -31.79
C LEU A 105 -27.46 -0.18 -32.85
N TYR A 106 -26.47 0.70 -32.97
CA TYR A 106 -26.42 1.70 -34.02
C TYR A 106 -25.39 1.36 -35.10
N HIS A 107 -25.69 1.71 -36.35
CA HIS A 107 -24.73 1.65 -37.46
C HIS A 107 -24.27 3.06 -37.82
N ILE A 108 -22.97 3.30 -37.67
CA ILE A 108 -22.30 4.56 -38.00
C ILE A 108 -21.72 4.45 -39.41
N LYS A 109 -22.01 5.44 -40.25
CA LYS A 109 -21.36 5.61 -41.56
C LYS A 109 -20.90 7.04 -41.75
N LEU A 110 -19.60 7.22 -41.87
CA LEU A 110 -18.96 8.49 -42.21
C LEU A 110 -18.71 8.53 -43.72
N ILE A 111 -19.07 9.64 -44.36
CA ILE A 111 -18.94 9.82 -45.81
C ILE A 111 -18.32 11.19 -46.06
N VAL A 112 -17.18 11.20 -46.73
CA VAL A 112 -16.63 12.39 -47.40
C VAL A 112 -16.75 12.13 -48.88
N ALA A 113 -17.35 13.06 -49.61
CA ALA A 113 -17.63 12.89 -51.03
C ALA A 113 -17.37 14.18 -51.80
N ASP A 114 -16.65 14.00 -52.90
CA ASP A 114 -16.42 14.99 -53.96
C ASP A 114 -17.69 15.12 -54.84
N ASP A 115 -18.01 16.34 -55.24
CA ASP A 115 -19.14 16.64 -56.12
C ASP A 115 -18.73 16.86 -57.58
N GLY A 116 -18.65 15.77 -58.33
CA GLY A 116 -18.70 15.81 -59.80
C GLY A 116 -17.40 16.20 -60.51
N ASP A 117 -16.35 16.57 -59.78
CA ASP A 117 -14.98 16.56 -60.27
C ASP A 117 -14.11 15.57 -59.47
N THR A 118 -12.79 15.59 -59.70
CA THR A 118 -11.82 14.72 -59.01
C THR A 118 -10.47 15.42 -58.86
N LEU A 119 -10.45 16.75 -59.02
CA LEU A 119 -9.21 17.53 -59.14
C LEU A 119 -8.84 18.19 -57.82
N TYR A 120 -9.83 18.41 -56.96
CA TYR A 120 -9.71 19.01 -55.65
C TYR A 120 -10.21 18.01 -54.61
N ASP A 121 -9.58 18.03 -53.43
CA ASP A 121 -9.85 17.07 -52.37
C ASP A 121 -10.58 17.76 -51.22
N SER A 122 -11.35 16.97 -50.47
CA SER A 122 -11.89 17.34 -49.16
C SER A 122 -11.48 16.34 -48.08
N ALA A 123 -11.45 16.82 -46.84
CA ALA A 123 -11.10 16.03 -45.67
C ALA A 123 -11.91 16.45 -44.45
N VAL A 124 -12.04 15.48 -43.54
CA VAL A 124 -12.62 15.69 -42.21
C VAL A 124 -11.59 15.27 -41.19
N PHE A 125 -11.33 16.13 -40.23
CA PHE A 125 -10.45 15.85 -39.10
C PHE A 125 -11.32 15.74 -37.85
N ILE A 126 -11.18 14.64 -37.12
CA ILE A 126 -11.93 14.35 -35.90
C ILE A 126 -11.01 14.55 -34.70
N ASP A 127 -11.49 15.22 -33.67
CA ASP A 127 -10.69 15.46 -32.46
C ASP A 127 -10.45 14.15 -31.70
N ALA A 128 -9.21 13.95 -31.26
CA ALA A 128 -8.81 12.70 -30.62
C ALA A 128 -9.52 12.54 -29.26
N GLY A 129 -10.05 11.36 -29.00
CA GLY A 129 -10.81 11.10 -27.76
C GLY A 129 -12.20 11.73 -27.70
N SER A 130 -12.60 12.54 -28.68
CA SER A 130 -13.94 13.14 -28.70
C SER A 130 -15.05 12.12 -28.97
N PHE A 131 -14.71 10.95 -29.54
CA PHE A 131 -15.59 9.79 -29.65
C PHE A 131 -15.53 8.95 -28.36
N ASP A 132 -16.09 9.49 -27.28
CA ASP A 132 -16.09 8.87 -25.96
C ASP A 132 -17.37 8.02 -25.75
N ILE A 133 -17.18 6.72 -25.46
CA ILE A 133 -18.24 5.74 -25.17
C ILE A 133 -18.23 5.30 -23.70
N GLY A 134 -17.46 5.98 -22.86
CA GLY A 134 -17.15 5.64 -21.47
C GLY A 134 -15.63 5.60 -21.28
N THR A 135 -15.13 6.35 -20.31
CA THR A 135 -13.74 6.28 -19.86
C THR A 135 -13.68 5.52 -18.53
N LEU A 136 -12.65 4.69 -18.40
CA LEU A 136 -12.16 4.22 -17.11
C LEU A 136 -10.94 5.07 -16.77
N ASP A 137 -10.93 5.66 -15.58
CA ASP A 137 -9.85 6.49 -15.07
C ASP A 137 -9.70 6.18 -13.58
N LEU A 138 -8.58 5.55 -13.22
CA LEU A 138 -8.20 5.19 -11.86
C LEU A 138 -7.43 6.31 -11.16
N GLY A 139 -7.13 7.41 -11.88
CA GLY A 139 -6.37 8.55 -11.41
C GLY A 139 -4.87 8.46 -11.68
N GLU A 140 -4.13 9.44 -11.17
CA GLU A 140 -2.67 9.51 -11.29
C GLU A 140 -1.96 8.48 -10.39
N ASP A 141 -0.76 8.05 -10.81
CA ASP A 141 0.10 7.16 -10.03
C ASP A 141 0.36 7.66 -8.61
N ILE A 142 0.30 6.73 -7.64
CA ILE A 142 0.68 6.99 -6.26
C ILE A 142 2.12 6.54 -6.08
N LEU A 143 3.04 7.50 -6.18
CA LEU A 143 4.48 7.24 -6.08
C LEU A 143 5.03 7.59 -4.69
N LEU A 144 6.11 6.94 -4.26
CA LEU A 144 6.85 7.35 -3.05
C LEU A 144 7.32 8.81 -3.16
N SER A 145 7.69 9.24 -4.37
CA SER A 145 8.13 10.60 -4.64
C SER A 145 7.02 11.65 -4.56
N SER A 146 5.73 11.25 -4.63
CA SER A 146 4.63 12.20 -4.46
C SER A 146 4.45 12.62 -3.00
N GLY A 147 4.97 11.83 -2.06
CA GLY A 147 4.81 12.04 -0.62
C GLY A 147 3.40 11.71 -0.09
N SER A 148 2.52 11.14 -0.92
CA SER A 148 1.14 10.80 -0.55
C SER A 148 0.88 9.29 -0.45
N ALA A 149 1.91 8.47 -0.63
CA ALA A 149 1.83 7.02 -0.45
C ALA A 149 1.49 6.65 1.02
N LEU A 150 0.78 5.54 1.20
CA LEU A 150 0.49 4.98 2.52
C LEU A 150 1.63 4.08 3.00
N CYS A 151 1.63 3.72 4.27
CA CYS A 151 2.57 2.73 4.80
C CYS A 151 2.16 1.32 4.39
N GLN A 152 3.14 0.44 4.16
CA GLN A 152 2.90 -0.95 3.86
C GLN A 152 1.99 -1.61 4.91
N GLY A 153 1.02 -2.39 4.45
CA GLY A 153 0.00 -3.01 5.31
C GLY A 153 -1.22 -2.13 5.59
N GLN A 154 -1.21 -0.85 5.22
CA GLN A 154 -2.43 -0.05 5.15
C GLN A 154 -3.19 -0.34 3.85
N GLU A 155 -4.50 -0.15 3.90
CA GLU A 155 -5.39 -0.36 2.76
C GLU A 155 -5.75 0.96 2.08
N MET A 156 -5.81 0.93 0.75
CA MET A 156 -6.44 1.97 -0.06
C MET A 156 -7.49 1.38 -0.98
N ILE A 157 -8.46 2.19 -1.38
CA ILE A 157 -9.56 1.76 -2.25
C ILE A 157 -9.42 2.47 -3.60
N LEU A 158 -9.23 1.68 -4.65
CA LEU A 158 -9.38 2.11 -6.03
C LEU A 158 -10.86 2.07 -6.42
N ASN A 159 -11.30 3.06 -7.20
CA ASN A 159 -12.68 3.18 -7.64
C ASN A 159 -12.71 3.38 -9.16
N ALA A 160 -13.25 2.40 -9.88
CA ALA A 160 -13.42 2.39 -11.33
C ALA A 160 -14.63 3.20 -11.83
N GLY A 161 -15.27 3.97 -10.95
CA GLY A 161 -16.48 4.73 -11.25
C GLY A 161 -17.74 3.87 -11.39
N ALA A 162 -18.71 4.38 -12.15
CA ALA A 162 -19.93 3.65 -12.46
C ALA A 162 -19.73 2.78 -13.71
N LEU A 163 -20.13 1.53 -13.64
CA LEU A 163 -20.14 0.66 -14.82
C LEU A 163 -21.27 1.08 -15.78
N PRO A 164 -21.03 1.04 -17.10
CA PRO A 164 -22.10 1.06 -18.08
C PRO A 164 -23.09 -0.09 -17.84
N ASN A 165 -24.32 0.10 -18.31
CA ASN A 165 -25.31 -0.97 -18.32
C ASN A 165 -24.79 -2.15 -19.15
N ASN A 166 -25.05 -3.39 -18.69
CA ASN A 166 -24.68 -4.61 -19.41
C ASN A 166 -23.16 -4.72 -19.66
N SER A 167 -22.38 -4.45 -18.61
CA SER A 167 -20.93 -4.58 -18.62
C SER A 167 -20.43 -5.30 -17.37
N SER A 168 -19.24 -5.89 -17.48
CA SER A 168 -18.51 -6.51 -16.38
C SER A 168 -17.14 -5.86 -16.21
N ILE A 169 -16.64 -5.83 -14.98
CA ILE A 169 -15.28 -5.40 -14.65
C ILE A 169 -14.48 -6.57 -14.10
N VAL A 170 -13.20 -6.62 -14.45
CA VAL A 170 -12.20 -7.49 -13.82
C VAL A 170 -10.96 -6.68 -13.48
N TRP A 171 -10.27 -7.07 -12.41
CA TRP A 171 -9.06 -6.40 -11.91
C TRP A 171 -7.82 -7.27 -12.09
N TYR A 172 -6.67 -6.62 -12.24
CA TYR A 172 -5.36 -7.24 -12.38
C TYR A 172 -4.35 -6.59 -11.44
N MET A 173 -3.39 -7.40 -10.97
CA MET A 173 -2.21 -6.97 -10.22
C MET A 173 -0.96 -7.47 -10.95
N ASP A 174 -0.09 -6.55 -11.37
CA ASP A 174 1.07 -6.81 -12.24
C ASP A 174 0.70 -7.67 -13.47
N GLY A 175 -0.46 -7.39 -14.06
CA GLY A 175 -1.03 -8.09 -15.21
C GLY A 175 -1.65 -9.47 -14.92
N ASN A 176 -1.66 -9.93 -13.66
CA ASN A 176 -2.30 -11.18 -13.26
C ASN A 176 -3.72 -10.92 -12.76
N LEU A 177 -4.68 -11.73 -13.19
CA LEU A 177 -6.08 -11.61 -12.79
C LEU A 177 -6.24 -11.76 -11.27
N ILE A 178 -6.92 -10.81 -10.64
CA ILE A 178 -7.33 -10.89 -9.24
C ILE A 178 -8.67 -11.63 -9.19
N GLU A 179 -8.62 -12.93 -8.92
CA GLU A 179 -9.78 -13.82 -8.93
C GLU A 179 -10.87 -13.38 -7.93
N GLY A 180 -12.10 -13.25 -8.41
CA GLY A 180 -13.26 -12.89 -7.59
C GLY A 180 -13.57 -11.39 -7.51
N GLU A 181 -12.65 -10.53 -7.91
CA GLU A 181 -12.83 -9.07 -7.89
C GLU A 181 -13.61 -8.58 -9.11
N ASN A 182 -14.91 -8.40 -8.93
CA ASN A 182 -15.87 -7.96 -9.97
C ASN A 182 -16.65 -6.70 -9.56
N GLY A 183 -16.21 -6.03 -8.47
CA GLY A 183 -16.78 -4.77 -8.01
C GLY A 183 -16.10 -3.57 -8.65
N VAL A 184 -16.74 -2.40 -8.59
CA VAL A 184 -16.14 -1.12 -9.00
C VAL A 184 -15.11 -0.59 -8.00
N ASN A 185 -15.09 -1.15 -6.79
CA ASN A 185 -14.08 -0.82 -5.79
C ASN A 185 -13.14 -2.00 -5.63
N LEU A 186 -11.85 -1.73 -5.60
CA LEU A 186 -10.80 -2.71 -5.26
C LEU A 186 -10.02 -2.18 -4.05
N THR A 187 -9.95 -2.96 -2.98
CA THR A 187 -9.07 -2.65 -1.84
C THR A 187 -7.69 -3.26 -2.09
N VAL A 188 -6.64 -2.45 -1.97
CA VAL A 188 -5.25 -2.86 -2.22
C VAL A 188 -4.33 -2.43 -1.08
N SER A 189 -3.26 -3.18 -0.85
CA SER A 189 -2.32 -2.96 0.27
C SER A 189 -0.86 -3.29 -0.08
N GLU A 190 -0.58 -3.55 -1.36
CA GLU A 190 0.74 -3.94 -1.85
C GLU A 190 1.19 -3.04 -3.00
N THR A 191 2.50 -2.76 -3.08
CA THR A 191 3.09 -2.00 -4.19
C THR A 191 3.03 -2.83 -5.47
N ALA A 192 2.29 -2.37 -6.48
CA ALA A 192 2.13 -3.05 -7.77
C ALA A 192 1.49 -2.14 -8.82
N PHE A 193 1.50 -2.58 -10.08
CA PHE A 193 0.61 -2.05 -11.11
C PHE A 193 -0.77 -2.69 -10.96
N TYR A 194 -1.79 -1.86 -10.73
CA TYR A 194 -3.18 -2.30 -10.70
C TYR A 194 -3.89 -1.81 -11.95
N SER A 195 -4.60 -2.71 -12.61
CA SER A 195 -5.43 -2.34 -13.75
C SER A 195 -6.83 -2.92 -13.66
N ALA A 196 -7.80 -2.18 -14.19
CA ALA A 196 -9.16 -2.64 -14.38
C ALA A 196 -9.46 -2.72 -15.86
N THR A 197 -10.24 -3.73 -16.25
CA THR A 197 -10.78 -3.85 -17.61
C THR A 197 -12.29 -3.98 -17.53
N ILE A 198 -13.00 -3.07 -18.20
CA ILE A 198 -14.45 -3.11 -18.36
C ILE A 198 -14.76 -3.65 -19.75
N THR A 199 -15.62 -4.67 -19.84
CA THR A 199 -16.08 -5.28 -21.08
C THR A 199 -17.60 -5.13 -21.20
N ILE A 200 -18.09 -4.70 -22.37
CA ILE A 200 -19.54 -4.62 -22.64
C ILE A 200 -20.03 -5.99 -23.14
N ASP A 201 -21.02 -6.57 -22.44
CA ASP A 201 -21.47 -7.93 -22.72
C ASP A 201 -22.04 -8.06 -24.14
N ASN A 202 -21.73 -9.18 -24.79
CA ASN A 202 -22.10 -9.49 -26.19
C ASN A 202 -21.43 -8.59 -27.24
N THR A 203 -20.34 -7.92 -26.89
CA THR A 203 -19.51 -7.15 -27.83
C THR A 203 -18.03 -7.48 -27.62
N ASP A 204 -17.19 -7.07 -28.57
CA ASP A 204 -15.72 -7.09 -28.42
C ASP A 204 -15.20 -5.76 -27.83
N CYS A 205 -16.08 -4.89 -27.32
CA CYS A 205 -15.71 -3.59 -26.78
C CYS A 205 -15.24 -3.74 -25.34
N ALA A 206 -13.97 -3.41 -25.11
CA ALA A 206 -13.39 -3.31 -23.78
C ALA A 206 -12.49 -2.07 -23.69
N TYR A 207 -12.43 -1.49 -22.51
CA TYR A 207 -11.53 -0.40 -22.19
C TYR A 207 -10.92 -0.67 -20.80
N SER A 208 -9.68 -0.22 -20.63
CA SER A 208 -8.88 -0.50 -19.46
C SER A 208 -8.09 0.72 -19.06
N ASP A 209 -7.75 0.77 -17.78
CA ASP A 209 -6.82 1.75 -17.23
C ASP A 209 -5.89 1.07 -16.22
N GLU A 210 -4.70 1.63 -16.04
CA GLU A 210 -3.66 1.09 -15.17
C GLU A 210 -3.04 2.22 -14.34
N ILE A 211 -2.83 1.94 -13.05
CA ILE A 211 -2.23 2.84 -12.08
C ILE A 211 -1.10 2.12 -11.34
N LEU A 212 0.04 2.79 -11.16
CA LEU A 212 1.09 2.34 -10.26
C LEU A 212 0.79 2.84 -8.84
N ILE A 213 0.81 1.92 -7.89
CA ILE A 213 0.64 2.23 -6.47
C ILE A 213 1.88 1.77 -5.73
N GLU A 214 2.51 2.69 -5.01
CA GLU A 214 3.62 2.44 -4.10
C GLU A 214 3.21 2.68 -2.65
N PHE A 215 3.76 1.88 -1.74
CA PHE A 215 3.64 2.02 -0.29
C PHE A 215 5.03 2.26 0.34
N PHE A 216 5.10 3.18 1.30
CA PHE A 216 6.31 3.38 2.10
C PHE A 216 6.60 2.12 2.94
N PRO A 217 7.85 1.64 2.96
CA PRO A 217 8.20 0.48 3.78
C PRO A 217 8.04 0.82 5.27
N THR A 218 7.60 -0.17 6.06
CA THR A 218 7.59 -0.07 7.53
C THR A 218 8.91 -0.57 8.10
N PRO A 219 9.41 -0.01 9.22
CA PRO A 219 10.55 -0.58 9.95
C PRO A 219 10.34 -2.07 10.28
N ASP A 220 11.26 -2.92 9.85
CA ASP A 220 11.31 -4.35 10.17
C ASP A 220 12.12 -4.54 11.45
N VAL A 221 11.44 -4.43 12.59
CA VAL A 221 12.04 -4.36 13.93
C VAL A 221 12.08 -5.75 14.55
N SER A 222 13.24 -6.15 15.08
CA SER A 222 13.40 -7.36 15.86
C SER A 222 14.23 -7.09 17.12
N ALA A 223 13.92 -7.77 18.22
CA ALA A 223 14.79 -7.73 19.39
C ALA A 223 16.08 -8.51 19.12
N VAL A 224 17.18 -8.05 19.70
CA VAL A 224 18.44 -8.81 19.67
C VAL A 224 18.32 -10.06 20.55
N GLU A 225 17.63 -9.92 21.68
CA GLU A 225 17.23 -11.02 22.58
C GLU A 225 15.75 -10.85 22.95
N ASP A 226 14.92 -11.85 22.64
CA ASP A 226 13.46 -11.79 22.87
C ASP A 226 13.06 -12.02 24.34
N THR A 227 13.95 -12.64 25.13
CA THR A 227 13.71 -12.97 26.53
C THR A 227 14.98 -12.76 27.34
N ILE A 228 14.89 -11.91 28.36
CA ILE A 228 15.96 -11.58 29.28
C ILE A 228 15.63 -12.16 30.65
N LEU A 229 16.47 -13.06 31.14
CA LEU A 229 16.45 -13.50 32.54
C LEU A 229 17.62 -12.84 33.27
N LYS A 230 17.33 -12.06 34.32
CA LYS A 230 18.37 -11.30 35.04
C LYS A 230 18.13 -11.19 36.54
N CYS A 231 19.14 -10.74 37.26
CA CYS A 231 18.98 -10.31 38.65
C CYS A 231 18.33 -8.93 38.72
N ALA A 232 17.46 -8.72 39.70
CA ALA A 232 16.75 -7.45 39.94
C ALA A 232 17.72 -6.28 40.18
N ASN A 233 18.84 -6.56 40.86
CA ASN A 233 19.91 -5.61 41.20
C ASN A 233 21.02 -5.50 40.14
N GLU A 234 20.83 -6.04 38.95
CA GLU A 234 21.77 -5.89 37.84
C GLU A 234 21.21 -4.91 36.81
N SER A 235 22.08 -4.14 36.17
CA SER A 235 21.71 -3.37 34.98
C SER A 235 21.78 -4.26 33.74
N TYR A 236 20.85 -4.10 32.81
CA TYR A 236 20.91 -4.78 31.51
C TYR A 236 20.54 -3.78 30.39
N THR A 237 21.19 -3.88 29.24
CA THR A 237 20.87 -3.01 28.08
C THR A 237 20.12 -3.82 27.06
N LEU A 238 18.84 -3.49 26.87
CA LEU A 238 18.02 -3.99 25.79
C LEU A 238 18.46 -3.35 24.47
N GLU A 239 18.34 -4.10 23.38
CA GLU A 239 18.69 -3.66 22.04
C GLU A 239 17.70 -4.22 21.02
N VAL A 240 17.35 -3.40 20.03
CA VAL A 240 16.58 -3.80 18.85
C VAL A 240 17.36 -3.49 17.58
N ASP A 241 17.16 -4.33 16.58
CA ASP A 241 17.66 -4.16 15.22
C ASP A 241 16.51 -3.80 14.26
N VAL A 242 16.84 -3.01 13.24
CA VAL A 242 15.93 -2.71 12.12
C VAL A 242 16.55 -3.23 10.83
N ALA A 243 16.08 -4.38 10.36
CA ALA A 243 16.69 -5.14 9.27
C ALA A 243 16.73 -4.36 7.94
N ASN A 244 15.69 -3.56 7.68
CA ASN A 244 15.55 -2.71 6.50
C ASN A 244 15.90 -1.23 6.75
N SER A 245 16.71 -0.93 7.78
CA SER A 245 17.14 0.44 8.10
C SER A 245 17.75 1.21 6.91
N GLY A 246 18.37 0.53 5.95
CA GLY A 246 18.88 1.16 4.72
C GLY A 246 17.81 1.70 3.76
N GLN A 247 16.54 1.36 3.97
CA GLN A 247 15.38 1.88 3.24
C GLN A 247 14.63 2.97 4.02
N MET A 248 15.07 3.25 5.25
CA MET A 248 14.43 4.19 6.16
C MET A 248 15.16 5.54 6.17
N ASN A 249 14.48 6.56 6.66
CA ASN A 249 15.04 7.86 7.00
C ASN A 249 15.59 7.82 8.44
N SER A 250 15.61 8.98 9.12
CA SER A 250 15.90 8.96 10.56
C SER A 250 14.79 8.21 11.30
N LEU A 251 15.21 7.40 12.27
CA LEU A 251 14.33 6.56 13.06
C LEU A 251 14.23 7.09 14.49
N THR A 252 13.03 7.02 15.02
CA THR A 252 12.71 7.34 16.42
C THR A 252 12.18 6.08 17.11
N TYR A 253 12.73 5.78 18.28
CA TYR A 253 12.39 4.63 19.11
C TYR A 253 11.60 5.11 20.33
N ILE A 254 10.53 4.40 20.63
CA ILE A 254 9.72 4.57 21.84
C ILE A 254 9.72 3.23 22.58
N TRP A 255 10.33 3.23 23.77
CA TRP A 255 10.35 2.10 24.69
C TRP A 255 9.23 2.28 25.69
N SER A 256 8.41 1.26 25.89
CA SER A 256 7.26 1.30 26.80
C SER A 256 7.10 0.03 27.61
N LEU A 257 6.59 0.16 28.83
CA LEU A 257 6.23 -0.94 29.72
C LEU A 257 4.81 -0.72 30.21
N ASP A 258 3.94 -1.73 30.07
CA ASP A 258 2.50 -1.64 30.41
C ASP A 258 1.78 -0.43 29.78
N GLY A 259 2.20 -0.04 28.58
CA GLY A 259 1.66 1.12 27.84
C GLY A 259 2.12 2.49 28.37
N VAL A 260 3.13 2.53 29.24
CA VAL A 260 3.75 3.77 29.71
C VAL A 260 5.12 3.94 29.05
N ASP A 261 5.34 5.09 28.41
CA ASP A 261 6.61 5.41 27.77
C ASP A 261 7.73 5.57 28.81
N LEU A 262 8.82 4.83 28.61
CA LEU A 262 10.03 4.83 29.44
C LEU A 262 11.12 5.72 28.82
N GLN A 263 11.34 5.58 27.51
CA GLN A 263 12.35 6.32 26.76
C GLN A 263 11.81 6.65 25.37
N TRP A 264 12.13 7.87 24.92
CA TRP A 264 11.85 8.33 23.57
C TRP A 264 13.08 9.04 23.00
N GLY A 265 13.59 8.56 21.87
CA GLY A 265 14.69 9.20 21.17
C GLY A 265 15.23 8.37 20.00
N PRO A 266 16.44 8.70 19.51
CA PRO A 266 17.08 7.99 18.40
C PRO A 266 17.78 6.69 18.83
N ASP A 267 17.79 6.40 20.14
CA ASP A 267 18.56 5.29 20.68
C ASP A 267 17.80 3.97 20.54
N ASN A 268 18.38 3.04 19.77
CA ASN A 268 17.91 1.66 19.59
C ASN A 268 18.21 0.75 20.79
N THR A 269 18.64 1.34 21.91
CA THR A 269 18.93 0.64 23.15
C THR A 269 18.21 1.29 24.33
N TYR A 270 17.82 0.49 25.31
CA TYR A 270 17.28 0.95 26.58
C TYR A 270 17.97 0.27 27.76
N ASN A 271 18.41 1.06 28.75
CA ASN A 271 19.09 0.53 29.93
C ASN A 271 18.10 0.29 31.06
N LEU A 272 17.87 -0.97 31.37
CA LEU A 272 17.17 -1.40 32.58
C LEU A 272 18.05 -1.10 33.79
N ASN A 273 17.60 -0.16 34.62
CA ASN A 273 18.33 0.27 35.81
C ASN A 273 18.19 -0.76 36.95
N GLU A 274 19.30 -1.00 37.66
CA GLU A 274 19.37 -1.85 38.86
C GLU A 274 18.45 -1.42 40.02
N ILE A 275 17.93 -0.19 40.00
CA ILE A 275 17.05 0.37 41.05
C ILE A 275 15.57 0.30 40.66
N ALA A 276 15.26 0.25 39.36
CA ALA A 276 13.89 0.37 38.88
C ALA A 276 13.11 -0.95 38.96
N GLU A 277 13.80 -2.09 39.03
CA GLU A 277 13.22 -3.45 39.07
C GLU A 277 12.14 -3.67 37.99
N GLU A 278 12.35 -3.06 36.82
CA GLU A 278 11.47 -3.17 35.65
C GLU A 278 11.48 -4.62 35.12
N SER A 279 10.30 -5.23 35.07
CA SER A 279 10.04 -6.58 34.56
C SER A 279 8.70 -6.62 33.83
N GLY A 280 8.51 -7.63 32.98
CA GLY A 280 7.35 -7.77 32.11
C GLY A 280 7.67 -7.59 30.63
N GLU A 281 6.63 -7.39 29.84
CA GLU A 281 6.72 -7.23 28.40
C GLU A 281 7.02 -5.77 28.03
N ILE A 282 8.25 -5.51 27.57
CA ILE A 282 8.66 -4.21 27.07
C ILE A 282 8.35 -4.14 25.59
N THR A 283 7.54 -3.17 25.18
CA THR A 283 7.24 -2.92 23.77
C THR A 283 8.14 -1.80 23.24
N VAL A 284 8.75 -2.05 22.08
CA VAL A 284 9.57 -1.07 21.35
C VAL A 284 8.90 -0.75 20.04
N THR A 285 8.44 0.49 19.89
CA THR A 285 7.86 1.00 18.66
C THR A 285 8.87 1.89 17.95
N VAL A 286 9.08 1.65 16.65
CA VAL A 286 10.04 2.39 15.84
C VAL A 286 9.30 3.11 14.72
N PHE A 287 9.51 4.42 14.62
CA PHE A 287 8.91 5.30 13.61
C PHE A 287 9.98 5.80 12.63
N ASP A 288 9.64 5.84 11.35
CA ASP A 288 10.35 6.66 10.37
C ASP A 288 9.88 8.13 10.48
N ASP A 289 10.81 9.05 10.72
CA ASP A 289 10.48 10.45 11.05
C ASP A 289 9.88 11.25 9.88
N ILE A 290 9.98 10.76 8.64
CA ILE A 290 9.51 11.46 7.45
C ILE A 290 8.16 10.91 7.00
N THR A 291 8.06 9.59 6.90
CA THR A 291 6.87 8.89 6.40
C THR A 291 5.86 8.59 7.51
N TYR A 292 6.30 8.62 8.77
CA TYR A 292 5.54 8.19 9.95
C TYR A 292 5.11 6.72 9.92
N CYS A 293 5.67 5.91 9.02
CA CYS A 293 5.51 4.48 9.03
C CYS A 293 6.23 3.87 10.23
N TRP A 294 5.63 2.83 10.80
CA TRP A 294 6.11 2.28 12.05
C TRP A 294 6.05 0.76 12.07
N GLY A 295 6.95 0.19 12.85
CA GLY A 295 7.00 -1.22 13.22
C GLY A 295 7.21 -1.35 14.72
N GLN A 296 7.01 -2.54 15.27
CA GLN A 296 7.22 -2.78 16.69
C GLN A 296 7.70 -4.21 16.96
N THR A 297 8.36 -4.39 18.09
CA THR A 297 8.68 -5.69 18.67
C THR A 297 8.50 -5.65 20.18
N THR A 298 8.51 -6.81 20.81
CA THR A 298 8.42 -6.96 22.27
C THR A 298 9.64 -7.71 22.80
N ILE A 299 10.05 -7.38 24.03
CA ILE A 299 11.10 -8.08 24.77
C ILE A 299 10.53 -8.47 26.15
N GLN A 300 10.58 -9.75 26.48
CA GLN A 300 10.17 -10.22 27.81
C GLN A 300 11.33 -10.08 28.78
N VAL A 301 11.11 -9.42 29.92
CA VAL A 301 12.09 -9.30 31.00
C VAL A 301 11.57 -9.99 32.24
N ASP A 302 12.26 -11.05 32.65
CA ASP A 302 11.97 -11.83 33.85
C ASP A 302 13.14 -11.76 34.83
N PHE A 303 12.82 -11.99 36.11
CA PHE A 303 13.83 -12.21 37.13
C PHE A 303 13.95 -13.70 37.44
N TYR A 304 15.14 -14.09 37.91
CA TYR A 304 15.31 -15.36 38.59
C TYR A 304 14.30 -15.50 39.75
N GLU A 305 13.95 -16.74 40.10
CA GLU A 305 13.10 -17.02 41.25
C GLU A 305 13.75 -16.49 42.54
N ASN A 306 15.08 -16.57 42.64
CA ASN A 306 15.84 -15.93 43.70
C ASN A 306 16.16 -14.45 43.38
N SER A 307 15.21 -13.66 42.89
CA SER A 307 15.34 -12.39 42.12
C SER A 307 16.56 -11.47 42.34
N TYR A 308 17.19 -11.43 43.50
CA TYR A 308 18.46 -10.73 43.75
C TYR A 308 19.72 -11.58 43.52
N CYS A 309 19.59 -12.80 42.97
CA CYS A 309 20.66 -13.75 42.69
C CYS A 309 21.53 -14.06 43.91
N ILE A 310 20.88 -14.21 45.08
CA ILE A 310 21.56 -14.60 46.31
C ILE A 310 21.68 -16.12 46.33
N ASP A 311 22.75 -16.63 45.70
CA ASP A 311 22.97 -18.07 45.51
C ASP A 311 23.32 -18.86 46.78
N LEU A 312 23.61 -18.17 47.89
CA LEU A 312 23.95 -18.82 49.15
C LEU A 312 23.12 -18.24 50.30
N PRO A 313 21.80 -18.46 50.30
CA PRO A 313 20.94 -17.98 51.38
C PRO A 313 21.32 -18.69 52.69
N GLN A 314 21.22 -17.95 53.80
CA GLN A 314 21.60 -18.42 55.13
C GLN A 314 20.39 -18.77 56.01
N GLY A 315 19.18 -18.62 55.50
CA GLY A 315 17.95 -18.97 56.22
C GLY A 315 16.84 -19.45 55.29
N LEU A 316 16.04 -20.41 55.76
CA LEU A 316 14.77 -20.82 55.15
C LEU A 316 13.66 -20.79 56.20
N SER A 317 12.44 -20.51 55.73
CA SER A 317 11.19 -20.56 56.49
C SER A 317 10.10 -21.34 55.74
N PRO A 318 10.17 -22.69 55.63
CA PRO A 318 9.23 -23.49 54.83
C PRO A 318 7.83 -23.58 55.44
N ASN A 319 7.10 -22.47 55.45
CA ASN A 319 5.77 -22.34 56.04
C ASN A 319 4.66 -22.28 54.97
N GLY A 320 5.03 -22.29 53.69
CA GLY A 320 4.13 -22.26 52.54
C GLY A 320 3.54 -20.88 52.25
N ASP A 321 4.19 -19.80 52.68
CA ASP A 321 3.80 -18.43 52.37
C ASP A 321 4.37 -17.90 51.04
N GLY A 322 5.20 -18.71 50.37
CA GLY A 322 5.87 -18.39 49.10
C GLY A 322 7.23 -17.72 49.29
N TYR A 323 7.66 -17.40 50.51
CA TYR A 323 8.89 -16.68 50.78
C TYR A 323 9.89 -17.53 51.57
N ASN A 324 11.08 -17.74 50.99
CA ASN A 324 12.15 -18.55 51.59
C ASN A 324 11.70 -19.98 51.96
N ASP A 325 10.74 -20.54 51.20
CA ASP A 325 10.22 -21.88 51.46
C ASP A 325 11.22 -22.97 51.05
N CYS A 326 11.99 -22.72 49.99
CA CYS A 326 12.95 -23.66 49.43
C CYS A 326 14.30 -22.97 49.17
N LEU A 327 15.36 -23.77 49.08
CA LEU A 327 16.69 -23.31 48.70
C LEU A 327 16.72 -23.12 47.18
N ILE A 328 16.58 -21.87 46.72
CA ILE A 328 16.57 -21.53 45.30
C ILE A 328 17.99 -21.20 44.82
N LEU A 329 18.48 -21.94 43.84
CA LEU A 329 19.81 -21.88 43.23
C LEU A 329 19.74 -21.78 41.70
N ASP A 330 18.62 -21.37 41.13
CA ASP A 330 18.39 -21.26 39.68
C ASP A 330 19.42 -20.37 38.96
N HIS A 331 19.74 -19.21 39.53
CA HIS A 331 20.79 -18.34 39.00
C HIS A 331 22.17 -19.04 39.03
N LEU A 332 22.52 -19.71 40.13
CA LEU A 332 23.78 -20.45 40.24
C LEU A 332 23.84 -21.63 39.26
N GLU A 333 22.72 -22.33 39.08
CA GLU A 333 22.59 -23.44 38.15
C GLU A 333 22.85 -22.99 36.72
N GLU A 334 22.19 -21.92 36.27
CA GLU A 334 22.38 -21.42 34.90
C GLU A 334 23.83 -20.98 34.64
N ARG A 335 24.48 -20.35 35.63
CA ARG A 335 25.84 -19.81 35.48
C ARG A 335 26.93 -20.88 35.56
N GLU A 336 26.75 -21.92 36.38
CA GLU A 336 27.84 -22.80 36.82
C GLU A 336 27.58 -24.30 36.64
N ASP A 337 26.36 -24.70 36.22
CA ASP A 337 25.99 -26.07 35.90
C ASP A 337 26.21 -27.04 37.09
N ILE A 338 25.28 -27.03 38.05
CA ILE A 338 25.30 -27.83 39.28
C ILE A 338 25.09 -29.31 38.92
N ASN A 339 26.12 -30.10 39.20
CA ASN A 339 26.05 -31.55 39.13
C ASN A 339 25.09 -32.12 40.17
N LYS A 340 25.25 -31.69 41.43
CA LYS A 340 24.41 -32.12 42.56
C LYS A 340 24.57 -31.25 43.79
N ILE A 341 23.59 -31.33 44.69
CA ILE A 341 23.67 -30.84 46.07
C ILE A 341 23.63 -32.00 47.06
N GLU A 342 24.38 -31.89 48.15
CA GLU A 342 24.28 -32.78 49.32
C GLU A 342 24.04 -31.93 50.57
N ILE A 343 23.04 -32.29 51.39
CA ILE A 343 22.69 -31.57 52.62
C ILE A 343 22.92 -32.47 53.82
N PHE A 344 23.46 -31.91 54.89
CA PHE A 344 23.91 -32.59 56.09
C PHE A 344 23.34 -31.92 57.34
N ASN A 345 23.02 -32.72 58.36
CA ASN A 345 22.67 -32.20 59.68
C ASN A 345 23.90 -31.78 60.49
N ARG A 346 23.70 -31.20 61.68
CA ARG A 346 24.76 -30.75 62.60
C ARG A 346 25.77 -31.82 63.05
N TYR A 347 25.48 -33.11 62.83
CA TYR A 347 26.35 -34.22 63.17
C TYR A 347 27.16 -34.71 61.97
N GLY A 348 27.02 -34.08 60.79
CA GLY A 348 27.67 -34.48 59.55
C GLY A 348 27.00 -35.67 58.85
N THR A 349 25.76 -36.01 59.22
CA THR A 349 24.99 -37.05 58.52
C THR A 349 24.29 -36.43 57.32
N LYS A 350 24.48 -37.01 56.12
CA LYS A 350 23.74 -36.62 54.91
C LYS A 350 22.27 -36.95 55.06
N ILE A 351 21.41 -35.98 54.80
CA ILE A 351 19.94 -36.07 54.96
C ILE A 351 19.19 -35.89 53.64
N TYR A 352 19.83 -35.28 52.65
CA TYR A 352 19.24 -35.04 51.33
C TYR A 352 20.36 -35.00 50.27
N GLU A 353 20.08 -35.52 49.09
CA GLU A 353 20.89 -35.42 47.89
C GLU A 353 19.97 -35.30 46.67
N LEU A 354 20.34 -34.42 45.74
CA LEU A 354 19.69 -34.33 44.44
C LEU A 354 20.72 -33.90 43.39
N ASN A 355 20.68 -34.53 42.22
CA ASN A 355 21.47 -34.15 41.05
C ASN A 355 20.73 -33.08 40.24
N GLU A 356 21.45 -32.26 39.47
CA GLU A 356 20.86 -31.21 38.61
C GLU A 356 19.87 -30.33 39.40
N TYR A 357 20.37 -29.79 40.52
CA TYR A 357 19.55 -29.10 41.50
C TYR A 357 19.25 -27.67 41.06
N ILE A 358 18.01 -27.22 41.26
CA ILE A 358 17.56 -25.85 40.95
C ILE A 358 16.99 -25.23 42.23
N ASP A 359 15.92 -25.79 42.77
CA ASP A 359 15.07 -25.15 43.79
C ASP A 359 14.39 -26.14 44.76
N GLN A 360 14.66 -27.44 44.68
CA GLN A 360 13.74 -28.48 45.14
C GLN A 360 13.73 -28.74 46.66
N TRP A 361 14.71 -28.26 47.41
CA TRP A 361 14.84 -28.57 48.83
C TRP A 361 14.14 -27.55 49.72
N CYS A 362 13.03 -27.98 50.31
CA CYS A 362 12.15 -27.15 51.15
C CYS A 362 12.13 -27.61 52.63
N GLY A 363 13.31 -27.93 53.19
CA GLY A 363 13.43 -28.28 54.61
C GLY A 363 13.05 -29.73 54.99
N THR A 364 13.08 -30.67 54.04
CA THR A 364 12.75 -32.08 54.28
C THR A 364 13.97 -33.01 54.15
N ASP A 365 13.90 -34.21 54.73
CA ASP A 365 14.86 -35.28 54.41
C ASP A 365 14.52 -35.94 53.06
N GLN A 366 15.36 -36.90 52.62
CA GLN A 366 15.18 -37.65 51.37
C GLN A 366 13.82 -38.37 51.27
N ASP A 367 13.16 -38.66 52.41
CA ASP A 367 11.87 -39.34 52.48
C ASP A 367 10.70 -38.33 52.59
N ASN A 368 10.94 -37.05 52.30
CA ASN A 368 9.99 -35.94 52.42
C ASN A 368 9.46 -35.70 53.84
N LYS A 369 10.23 -36.07 54.87
CA LYS A 369 9.88 -35.77 56.25
C LYS A 369 10.48 -34.45 56.68
N GLU A 370 9.65 -33.61 57.30
CA GLU A 370 10.05 -32.31 57.85
C GLU A 370 11.23 -32.44 58.83
N LEU A 371 12.26 -31.64 58.60
CA LEU A 371 13.46 -31.59 59.41
C LEU A 371 13.28 -30.66 60.60
N PRO A 372 13.87 -30.96 61.78
CA PRO A 372 13.76 -30.08 62.94
C PRO A 372 14.47 -28.74 62.72
N VAL A 373 14.00 -27.68 63.39
CA VAL A 373 14.64 -26.36 63.43
C VAL A 373 16.12 -26.49 63.82
N GLY A 374 16.99 -25.82 63.06
CA GLY A 374 18.42 -25.81 63.31
C GLY A 374 19.26 -25.50 62.08
N THR A 375 20.58 -25.52 62.27
CA THR A 375 21.56 -25.31 61.19
C THR A 375 21.85 -26.62 60.46
N TYR A 376 21.76 -26.54 59.14
CA TYR A 376 22.14 -27.57 58.19
C TYR A 376 23.32 -27.07 57.35
N PHE A 377 24.09 -28.00 56.81
CA PHE A 377 25.25 -27.73 55.97
C PHE A 377 24.99 -28.31 54.59
N TYR A 378 25.42 -27.63 53.53
CA TYR A 378 25.26 -28.14 52.19
C TYR A 378 26.55 -28.01 51.39
N ILE A 379 26.74 -28.95 50.45
CA ILE A 379 27.84 -28.96 49.49
C ILE A 379 27.23 -28.99 48.10
N ILE A 380 27.61 -28.02 47.26
CA ILE A 380 27.20 -27.91 45.86
C ILE A 380 28.39 -28.34 45.00
N TYR A 381 28.16 -29.32 44.13
CA TYR A 381 29.14 -29.83 43.18
C TYR A 381 28.74 -29.38 41.78
N PHE A 382 29.71 -29.02 40.95
CA PHE A 382 29.48 -28.57 39.57
C PHE A 382 29.91 -29.65 38.58
N ASN A 383 29.34 -29.61 37.38
CA ASN A 383 29.77 -30.44 36.25
C ASN A 383 31.13 -29.97 35.69
N SER A 384 31.49 -28.70 35.94
CA SER A 384 32.81 -28.14 35.64
C SER A 384 33.88 -28.56 36.65
N ASP A 385 35.15 -28.23 36.37
CA ASP A 385 36.28 -28.46 37.30
C ASP A 385 36.30 -27.46 38.49
N LYS A 386 35.22 -26.71 38.69
CA LYS A 386 35.09 -25.74 39.79
C LYS A 386 35.06 -26.46 41.15
N GLU A 387 35.78 -25.89 42.12
CA GLU A 387 35.78 -26.42 43.49
C GLU A 387 34.36 -26.38 44.09
N PRO A 388 33.92 -27.46 44.78
CA PRO A 388 32.61 -27.49 45.41
C PRO A 388 32.41 -26.36 46.41
N ILE A 389 31.23 -25.74 46.40
CA ILE A 389 30.87 -24.73 47.39
C ILE A 389 30.35 -25.44 48.64
N THR A 390 30.93 -25.13 49.81
CA THR A 390 30.43 -25.60 51.10
C THR A 390 29.88 -24.41 51.88
N SER A 391 28.63 -24.51 52.34
CA SER A 391 27.96 -23.45 53.10
C SER A 391 26.98 -24.03 54.13
N TRP A 392 26.22 -23.17 54.78
CA TRP A 392 25.24 -23.52 55.80
C TRP A 392 23.94 -22.75 55.61
N ILE A 393 22.87 -23.31 56.16
CA ILE A 393 21.53 -22.69 56.14
C ILE A 393 20.82 -22.96 57.46
N TYR A 394 20.15 -21.94 57.99
CA TYR A 394 19.35 -22.07 59.19
C TYR A 394 17.89 -22.33 58.82
N LEU A 395 17.35 -23.47 59.23
CA LEU A 395 15.97 -23.86 58.99
C LEU A 395 15.09 -23.44 60.18
N ASN A 396 14.06 -22.64 59.90
CA ASN A 396 13.00 -22.26 60.82
C ASN A 396 11.63 -22.50 60.16
N TYR A 397 10.52 -22.52 60.90
CA TYR A 397 9.16 -22.64 60.34
C TYR A 397 8.24 -21.57 60.91
#